data_AF-J9GRI0-F1
#
_entry.id   AF-J9GRI0-F1
#
_cell.length_a   1.000
_cell.length_b   1.000
_cell.length_c   1.000
_cell.angle_alpha   90.00
_cell.angle_beta   90.00
_cell.angle_gamma   90.00
#
_symmetry.space_group_name_H-M   'P 1'
#
loop_
_entity.id
_entity.type
_entity.pdbx_description
1 polymer ?
#
loop_
_entity_poly.entity_id
_entity_poly.type
_entity_poly.pdbx_seq_one_letter_code
_entity_poly.pdbx_strand_id
1 'polypeptide(L)' 'MGTRETDGECDLNYAIGSPVKKEIQYALTNSLGFGGHNASLLLKKYEG' A
#
# COMPACT_ATOMS: atom_id res chain seq x y z
N MET A 1 -17.71 4.12 0.10
CA MET A 1 -16.38 3.72 -0.39
C MET A 1 -15.60 3.14 0.77
N GLY A 2 -15.09 1.92 0.64
CA GLY A 2 -14.33 1.22 1.67
C GLY A 2 -14.56 -0.29 1.62
N THR A 3 -13.49 -1.03 1.37
CA THR A 3 -13.45 -2.50 1.43
C THR A 3 -13.79 -2.95 2.85
N ARG A 4 -14.67 -3.94 3.01
CA ARG A 4 -15.08 -4.49 4.32
C ARG A 4 -14.58 -5.92 4.55
N GLU A 5 -14.46 -6.68 3.48
CA GLU A 5 -14.04 -8.07 3.46
C GLU A 5 -13.01 -8.25 2.34
N THR A 6 -12.11 -9.21 2.50
CA THR A 6 -11.13 -9.59 1.49
C THR A 6 -11.50 -10.93 0.86
N ASP A 7 -11.05 -11.16 -0.37
CA ASP A 7 -11.14 -12.49 -0.99
C ASP A 7 -10.14 -13.46 -0.33
N GLY A 8 -10.37 -14.77 -0.49
CA GLY A 8 -9.53 -15.81 0.13
C GLY A 8 -8.06 -15.79 -0.31
N GLU A 9 -7.77 -15.30 -1.53
CA GLU A 9 -6.42 -15.12 -2.05
C GLU A 9 -5.78 -13.79 -1.59
N CYS A 10 -6.56 -12.87 -1.02
CA CYS A 10 -6.11 -11.59 -0.51
C CYS A 10 -5.92 -11.68 1.02
N ASP A 11 -4.83 -12.32 1.44
CA ASP A 11 -4.54 -12.68 2.83
C ASP A 11 -3.59 -11.72 3.57
N LEU A 12 -3.20 -10.60 2.94
CA LEU A 12 -2.31 -9.61 3.54
C LEU A 12 -3.03 -8.64 4.49
N ASN A 13 -2.25 -7.81 5.18
CA ASN A 13 -2.79 -6.72 5.99
C ASN A 13 -3.08 -5.47 5.13
N TYR A 14 -4.35 -5.25 4.80
CA TYR A 14 -4.82 -4.12 3.99
C TYR A 14 -5.29 -2.89 4.79
N ALA A 15 -5.09 -2.87 6.11
CA ALA A 15 -5.55 -1.78 6.99
C ALA A 15 -7.07 -1.46 6.87
N ILE A 16 -7.91 -2.50 6.75
CA ILE A 16 -9.37 -2.38 6.67
C ILE A 16 -9.97 -1.96 8.03
N GLY A 17 -11.02 -1.14 7.99
CA GLY A 17 -11.84 -0.78 9.14
C GLY A 17 -11.38 0.46 9.91
N SER A 18 -10.10 0.53 10.30
CA SER A 18 -9.57 1.69 11.04
C SER A 18 -8.11 2.01 10.72
N PRO A 19 -7.67 3.27 10.87
CA PRO A 19 -6.26 3.64 10.67
C PRO A 19 -5.32 2.89 11.62
N VAL A 20 -4.20 2.40 11.08
CA VAL A 20 -3.16 1.74 11.86
C VAL A 20 -2.03 2.72 12.15
N LYS A 21 -1.76 3.01 13.43
CA LYS A 21 -0.63 3.84 13.83
C LYS A 21 0.68 3.05 13.69
N LYS A 22 1.59 3.54 12.87
CA LYS A 22 2.91 2.94 12.64
C LYS A 22 3.94 4.02 12.34
N GLU A 23 5.15 3.87 12.88
CA GLU A 23 6.31 4.67 12.47
C GLU A 23 6.84 4.13 11.14
N ILE A 24 6.93 4.99 10.12
CA ILE A 24 7.31 4.60 8.76
C ILE A 24 8.63 5.28 8.38
N GLN A 25 9.67 4.47 8.18
CA GLN A 25 10.97 4.94 7.68
C GLN A 25 11.05 4.91 6.15
N TYR A 26 10.38 3.94 5.53
CA TYR A 26 10.30 3.76 4.09
C TYR A 26 8.88 3.42 3.68
N ALA A 27 8.43 3.95 2.56
CA ALA A 27 7.15 3.63 1.95
C ALA A 27 7.34 3.27 0.48
N LEU A 28 6.68 2.21 0.04
CA LEU A 28 6.65 1.79 -1.36
C LEU A 28 5.25 2.10 -1.92
N THR A 29 5.20 2.72 -3.10
CA THR A 29 3.97 2.88 -3.87
C THR A 29 4.12 2.25 -5.25
N ASN A 30 3.12 1.48 -5.66
CA ASN A 30 3.10 0.75 -6.91
C ASN A 30 1.97 1.30 -7.80
N SER A 31 2.28 1.54 -9.07
CA SER A 31 1.35 1.92 -10.13
C SER A 31 1.38 0.86 -11.22
N LEU A 32 0.25 0.16 -11.40
CA LEU A 32 0.08 -0.93 -12.37
C LEU A 32 -0.99 -0.51 -13.39
N GLY A 33 -0.54 0.04 -14.50
CA GLY A 33 -1.39 0.63 -15.54
C GLY A 33 -1.67 -0.32 -16.71
N PHE A 34 -2.72 0.01 -17.48
CA PHE A 34 -3.06 -0.70 -18.72
C PHE A 34 -1.91 -0.67 -19.73
N GLY A 35 -1.85 -1.68 -20.60
CA GLY A 35 -0.74 -1.84 -21.55
C GLY A 35 0.55 -2.38 -20.93
N GLY A 36 0.50 -2.85 -19.68
CA GLY A 36 1.65 -3.45 -18.99
C GLY A 36 2.61 -2.43 -18.36
N HIS A 37 2.16 -1.20 -18.14
CA HIS A 37 2.97 -0.15 -17.53
C HIS A 37 3.06 -0.36 -16.02
N ASN A 38 4.19 -0.89 -15.57
CA ASN A 38 4.46 -1.11 -14.15
C ASN A 38 5.54 -0.13 -13.68
N ALA A 39 5.22 0.63 -12.63
CA ALA A 39 6.16 1.57 -12.00
C ALA A 39 6.03 1.51 -10.48
N SER A 40 7.17 1.58 -9.79
CA SER A 40 7.24 1.62 -8.33
C SER A 40 8.14 2.75 -7.87
N LEU A 41 7.76 3.42 -6.78
CA LEU A 41 8.59 4.41 -6.10
C LEU A 41 8.82 4.00 -4.65
N LEU A 42 10.08 3.95 -4.23
CA LEU A 42 10.48 3.78 -2.84
C LEU A 42 10.88 5.15 -2.26
N LEU A 43 10.15 5.59 -1.24
CA LEU A 43 10.40 6.85 -0.54
C LEU A 43 11.00 6.54 0.83
N LYS A 44 12.02 7.30 1.23
CA LYS A 44 12.55 7.32 2.60
C LYS A 44 12.01 8.57 3.31
N LYS A 45 11.70 8.43 4.60
CA LYS A 45 11.48 9.58 5.50
C LYS A 45 12.69 10.52 5.42
N TYR A 46 12.45 11.80 5.18
CA TYR A 46 13.52 12.79 5.15
C TYR A 46 14.10 12.97 6.55
N GLU A 47 15.41 12.81 6.65
CA GLU A 47 16.24 13.11 7.82
C GLU A 47 17.23 14.14 7.31
N GLY A 48 17.04 15.40 7.70
CA GLY A 48 17.81 16.53 7.16
C GLY A 48 19.29 16.52 7.51
#